data_AF-A0A9D7X0K9-F1
#
_entry.id   AF-A0A9D7X0K9-F1
#
_cell.length_a   1.000
_cell.length_b   1.000
_cell.length_c   1.000
_cell.angle_alpha   90.00
_cell.angle_beta   90.00
_cell.angle_gamma   90.00
#
_symmetry.space_group_name_H-M   'P 1'
#
loop_
_entity.id
_entity.type
_entity.pdbx_description
1 polymer ?
#
loop_
_entity_poly.entity_id
_entity_poly.type
_entity_poly.pdbx_seq_one_letter_code
_entity_poly.pdbx_strand_id
1 'polypeptide(L)' 'MSSFEITGGKKLSGEIVPQGAKNEALQVISATLLTSDIITIHNIPN' A
#
# COMPACT_ATOMS: atom_id res chain seq x y z
N MET A 1 16.60 15.32 -2.22
CA MET A 1 15.37 15.59 -1.44
C MET A 1 14.36 16.20 -2.40
N SER A 2 13.21 15.56 -2.58
CA SER A 2 12.07 16.13 -3.31
C SER A 2 11.21 16.93 -2.34
N SER A 3 10.66 18.05 -2.80
CA SER A 3 9.69 18.85 -2.07
C SER A 3 8.42 19.01 -2.91
N PHE A 4 7.30 19.19 -2.22
CA PHE A 4 6.03 19.55 -2.81
C PHE A 4 5.61 20.92 -2.26
N GLU A 5 5.17 21.81 -3.15
CA GLU A 5 4.48 23.04 -2.77
C GLU A 5 2.96 22.80 -2.88
N ILE A 6 2.23 23.13 -1.82
CA ILE A 6 0.79 22.89 -1.74
C ILE A 6 0.07 24.23 -1.56
N THR A 7 -0.84 24.56 -2.47
CA THR A 7 -1.72 25.72 -2.33
C THR A 7 -2.98 25.34 -1.53
N GLY A 8 -3.19 26.01 -0.39
CA GLY A 8 -4.36 25.81 0.47
C GLY A 8 -5.66 26.42 -0.08
N GLY A 9 -6.73 26.36 0.73
CA GLY A 9 -8.00 27.04 0.46
C GLY A 9 -9.05 26.23 -0.30
N LYS A 10 -8.74 25.01 -0.76
CA LYS A 10 -9.68 24.11 -1.43
C LYS A 10 -10.20 23.04 -0.47
N LYS A 11 -11.53 22.92 -0.33
CA LYS A 11 -12.15 21.77 0.37
C LYS A 11 -12.02 20.52 -0.51
N LEU A 12 -11.59 19.41 0.10
CA LEU A 12 -11.55 18.12 -0.59
C LEU A 12 -12.97 17.57 -0.76
N SER A 13 -13.23 16.92 -1.89
CA SER A 13 -14.50 16.25 -2.20
C SER A 13 -14.21 15.06 -3.11
N GLY A 14 -14.78 13.90 -2.80
CA GLY A 14 -14.57 12.65 -3.55
C GLY A 14 -14.31 11.47 -2.62
N GLU A 15 -13.87 10.37 -3.21
CA GLU A 15 -13.55 9.11 -2.54
C GLU A 15 -12.18 8.63 -2.99
N ILE A 16 -11.46 7.96 -2.09
CA ILE A 16 -10.23 7.23 -2.40
C ILE A 16 -10.34 5.82 -1.83
N VAL A 17 -9.87 4.84 -2.60
CA VAL A 17 -9.70 3.47 -2.10
C VAL A 17 -8.29 3.36 -1.54
N PRO A 18 -8.11 3.11 -0.23
CA PRO A 18 -6.78 2.95 0.34
C PRO A 18 -6.11 1.70 -0.23
N GLN A 19 -4.79 1.77 -0.40
CA GLN A 19 -3.99 0.61 -0.75
C GLN A 19 -3.85 -0.32 0.46
N GLY A 20 -3.44 -1.57 0.23
CA GLY A 20 -3.16 -2.48 1.33
C GLY A 20 -2.04 -1.98 2.23
N ALA A 21 -2.02 -2.52 3.45
CA ALA A 21 -1.18 -1.99 4.50
C ALA A 21 0.26 -2.52 4.38
N LYS A 22 1.23 -1.59 4.43
CA LYS A 22 2.67 -1.88 4.26
C LYS A 22 3.19 -2.94 5.24
N ASN A 23 2.72 -2.91 6.48
CA ASN A 23 3.24 -3.78 7.54
C ASN A 23 2.71 -5.21 7.38
N GLU A 24 1.44 -5.34 7.01
CA GLU A 24 0.75 -6.59 6.73
C GLU A 24 1.34 -7.25 5.48
N ALA A 25 1.59 -6.47 4.42
CA ALA A 25 2.29 -6.92 3.23
C ALA A 25 3.64 -7.57 3.57
N LEU A 26 4.45 -6.91 4.40
CA LEU A 26 5.77 -7.43 4.81
C LEU A 26 5.67 -8.77 5.55
N GLN A 27 4.71 -8.89 6.47
CA GLN A 27 4.53 -10.11 7.27
C GLN A 27 4.05 -11.28 6.40
N VAL A 28 3.07 -11.06 5.52
CA VAL A 28 2.50 -12.12 4.68
C VAL A 28 3.49 -12.56 3.59
N ILE A 29 4.29 -11.63 3.04
CA ILE A 29 5.39 -11.98 2.13
C ILE A 29 6.39 -12.90 2.83
N SER A 30 6.71 -12.65 4.10
CA SER A 30 7.61 -13.53 4.86
C SER A 30 7.04 -14.94 5.03
N ALA A 31 5.72 -15.06 5.19
CA ALA A 31 5.04 -16.34 5.36
C ALA A 31 5.03 -17.21 4.08
N THR A 32 5.21 -16.64 2.89
CA THR A 32 5.24 -17.43 1.64
C THR A 32 6.42 -18.39 1.57
N LEU A 33 7.46 -18.17 2.39
CA LEU A 33 8.62 -19.06 2.50
C LEU A 33 8.31 -20.37 3.23
N LEU A 34 7.15 -20.48 3.88
CA LEU A 34 6.78 -21.65 4.69
C LEU A 34 6.15 -22.78 3.87
N THR A 35 5.95 -22.60 2.56
CA THR A 35 5.39 -23.61 1.67
C THR A 35 6.15 -23.65 0.34
N SER A 36 6.10 -24.81 -0.33
CA SER A 36 6.60 -24.96 -1.71
C SER A 36 5.55 -24.59 -2.76
N ASP A 37 4.32 -24.31 -2.35
CA ASP A 37 3.24 -23.90 -3.25
C ASP A 37 3.42 -22.46 -3.74
N ILE A 38 2.90 -22.18 -4.94
CA ILE A 38 2.88 -20.82 -5.48
C ILE A 38 1.82 -20.00 -4.75
N ILE A 39 2.24 -18.90 -4.13
CA ILE A 39 1.36 -17.94 -3.45
C ILE A 39 1.26 -16.65 -4.27
N THR A 40 0.03 -16.22 -4.55
CA THR A 40 -0.25 -14.92 -5.17
C THR A 40 -0.87 -13.99 -4.13
N ILE A 41 -0.24 -12.83 -3.89
CA ILE A 41 -0.74 -11.83 -2.94
C ILE A 41 -1.28 -10.63 -3.72
N HIS A 42 -2.49 -10.19 -3.38
CA HIS A 42 -3.14 -9.03 -3.97
C HIS A 42 -3.14 -7.85 -2.99
N ASN A 43 -3.37 -6.64 -3.53
CA ASN A 43 -3.46 -5.40 -2.75
C ASN A 43 -2.17 -5.05 -1.99
N ILE A 44 -0.99 -5.33 -2.55
CA ILE A 44 0.28 -4.82 -2.02
C ILE A 44 0.37 -3.32 -2.37
N PRO A 45 0.72 -2.43 -1.42
CA PRO A 45 0.91 -1.02 -1.73
C PRO A 45 2.15 -0.80 -2.60
N ASN A 46 2.10 0.20 -3.49
CA ASN A 46 3.23 0.65 -4.30
C ASN A 46 4.25 1.47 -3.51
#